data_AF-A0AAE1FGW0-F1
#
_entry.id   AF-A0AAE1FGW0-F1
#
_cell.length_a   1.000
_cell.length_b   1.000
_cell.length_c   1.000
_cell.angle_alpha   90.00
_cell.angle_beta   90.00
_cell.angle_gamma   90.00
#
_symmetry.space_group_name_H-M   'P 1'
#
loop_
_entity.id
_entity.type
_entity.pdbx_description
1 polymer ?
#
loop_
_entity_poly.entity_id
_entity_poly.type
_entity_poly.pdbx_seq_one_letter_code
_entity_poly.pdbx_strand_id
1 'polypeptide(L)'
;MVVLVKGEGYIIGYNPKMVVGHSAVWTLQTMTQESSHWLPSMDSGRLLVLTWLLASLVFMTSYSGILTSMLTVPRITIPIDSLADLVAQSDLPWKLEAGVMMFNILADSTKPEYQETLRRMNGSIIGCWVSREDLVEGKFAAICDKTSQKKVMSWDFSTTGQCHLYITSENIYFSQMSMAFRINSSYLAGTDRM
;
A
#
# COMPACT_ATOMS: atom_id res chain seq x y z
N MET A 1 -54.80 35.45 -10.88
CA MET A 1 -54.19 36.76 -11.24
C MET A 1 -52.68 36.55 -11.27
N VAL A 2 -52.13 36.30 -12.46
CA VAL A 2 -50.70 36.04 -12.68
C VAL A 2 -50.02 37.41 -12.79
N VAL A 3 -49.27 37.79 -11.76
CA VAL A 3 -48.45 39.00 -11.80
C VAL A 3 -47.11 38.62 -12.43
N LEU A 4 -46.98 38.89 -13.72
CA LEU A 4 -45.73 38.84 -14.47
C LEU A 4 -44.80 39.95 -13.95
N VAL A 5 -43.81 39.59 -13.15
CA VAL A 5 -42.69 40.48 -12.83
C VAL A 5 -41.75 40.49 -14.03
N LYS A 6 -41.88 41.56 -14.82
CA LYS A 6 -41.06 41.89 -15.97
C LYS A 6 -39.62 42.11 -15.51
N GLY A 7 -38.73 41.24 -15.96
CA GLY A 7 -37.29 41.39 -15.78
C GLY A 7 -36.79 42.59 -16.59
N GLU A 8 -36.60 43.73 -15.94
CA GLU A 8 -35.87 44.86 -16.48
C GLU A 8 -34.44 44.83 -15.93
N GLY A 9 -33.52 44.42 -16.80
CA GLY A 9 -32.09 44.34 -16.55
C GLY A 9 -31.42 45.71 -16.48
N TYR A 10 -31.72 46.47 -15.43
CA TYR A 10 -30.99 47.68 -15.07
C TYR A 10 -30.80 47.78 -13.56
N ILE A 11 -29.93 46.93 -13.02
CA ILE A 11 -29.35 47.13 -11.68
C ILE A 11 -27.93 47.65 -11.87
N ILE A 12 -27.81 48.97 -11.81
CA ILE A 12 -26.57 49.76 -11.69
C ILE A 12 -25.76 49.80 -13.00
N GLY A 13 -25.48 51.01 -13.49
CA GLY A 13 -24.85 51.31 -14.79
C GLY A 13 -23.44 50.78 -15.02
N TYR A 14 -23.27 49.46 -15.02
CA TYR A 14 -22.07 48.73 -15.40
C TYR A 14 -22.40 47.65 -16.43
N ASN A 15 -21.54 47.49 -17.44
CA ASN A 15 -21.68 46.48 -18.48
C ASN A 15 -21.80 45.07 -17.86
N PRO A 16 -22.82 44.26 -18.20
CA PRO A 16 -23.09 42.98 -17.54
C PRO A 16 -21.94 41.97 -17.70
N LYS A 17 -21.18 42.05 -18.80
CA LYS A 17 -19.99 41.21 -19.01
C LYS A 17 -18.83 41.54 -18.06
N MET A 18 -18.71 42.79 -17.62
CA MET A 18 -17.65 43.24 -16.70
C MET A 18 -17.99 42.87 -15.26
N VAL A 19 -19.26 42.99 -14.86
CA VAL A 19 -19.75 42.62 -13.52
C VAL A 19 -19.59 41.13 -13.23
N VAL A 20 -19.91 40.26 -14.21
CA VAL A 20 -19.75 38.80 -14.04
C VAL A 20 -18.27 38.43 -13.87
N GLY A 21 -17.38 39.07 -14.63
CA GLY A 21 -15.93 38.84 -14.50
C GLY A 21 -15.39 39.23 -13.13
N HIS A 22 -15.77 40.40 -12.61
CA HIS A 22 -15.36 40.85 -11.27
C HIS A 22 -15.90 39.94 -10.15
N SER A 23 -17.15 39.49 -10.26
CA SER A 23 -17.73 38.55 -9.30
C SER A 23 -17.03 37.19 -9.30
N ALA A 24 -16.64 36.67 -10.48
CA ALA A 24 -15.92 35.40 -10.60
C ALA A 24 -14.48 35.47 -10.05
N VAL A 25 -13.80 36.61 -10.24
CA VAL A 25 -12.48 36.84 -9.63
C VAL A 25 -12.61 36.95 -8.11
N TRP A 26 -13.67 37.60 -7.61
CA TRP A 26 -13.93 37.72 -6.18
C TRP A 26 -14.24 36.36 -5.52
N THR A 27 -15.00 35.48 -6.17
CA THR A 27 -15.25 34.12 -5.64
C THR A 27 -13.98 33.27 -5.62
N LEU A 28 -13.11 33.42 -6.62
CA LEU A 28 -11.81 32.74 -6.65
C LEU A 28 -10.89 33.25 -5.54
N GLN A 29 -10.79 34.57 -5.35
CA GLN A 29 -9.99 35.19 -4.29
C GLN A 29 -10.43 34.76 -2.89
N THR A 30 -11.73 34.76 -2.63
CA THR A 30 -12.28 34.30 -1.35
C THR A 30 -12.05 32.81 -1.12
N MET A 31 -12.06 31.99 -2.18
CA MET A 31 -11.72 30.57 -2.11
C MET A 31 -10.24 30.34 -1.77
N THR A 32 -9.33 31.16 -2.30
CA THR A 32 -7.89 31.12 -1.99
C THR A 32 -7.53 31.78 -0.66
N GLN A 33 -8.53 32.21 0.13
CA GLN A 33 -8.38 32.96 1.39
C GLN A 33 -7.66 34.31 1.23
N GLU A 34 -7.63 34.85 0.01
CA GLU A 34 -7.15 36.20 -0.26
C GLU A 34 -8.23 37.19 0.21
N SER A 35 -7.84 38.19 0.99
CA SER A 35 -8.79 39.21 1.44
C SER A 35 -9.25 40.05 0.25
N SER A 36 -10.56 40.30 0.14
CA SER A 36 -11.13 41.18 -0.87
C SER A 36 -11.65 42.47 -0.22
N HIS A 37 -11.47 43.60 -0.91
CA HIS A 37 -11.83 44.93 -0.39
C HIS A 37 -13.30 45.32 -0.64
N TRP A 38 -14.08 44.49 -1.33
CA TRP A 38 -15.44 44.82 -1.77
C TRP A 38 -16.47 43.87 -1.14
N LEU A 39 -17.53 44.43 -0.56
CA LEU A 39 -18.65 43.71 0.04
C LEU A 39 -19.99 44.26 -0.52
N PRO A 40 -20.98 43.41 -0.82
CA PRO A 40 -22.31 43.88 -1.23
C PRO A 40 -23.01 44.67 -0.11
N SER A 41 -23.62 45.81 -0.46
CA SER A 41 -24.43 46.62 0.49
C SER A 41 -25.80 46.01 0.80
N MET A 42 -26.30 45.10 -0.02
CA MET A 42 -27.63 44.48 0.14
C MET A 42 -27.56 43.28 1.09
N ASP A 43 -28.53 43.16 2.02
CA ASP A 43 -28.54 42.09 3.03
C ASP A 43 -28.60 40.67 2.42
N SER A 44 -29.33 40.49 1.31
CA SER A 44 -29.37 39.22 0.57
C SER A 44 -28.02 38.84 -0.04
N GLY A 45 -27.24 39.82 -0.49
CA GLY A 45 -25.89 39.61 -1.01
C GLY A 45 -24.92 39.20 0.09
N ARG A 46 -25.08 39.74 1.31
CA ARG A 46 -24.25 39.36 2.46
C ARG A 46 -24.49 37.93 2.90
N LEU A 47 -25.74 37.46 2.92
CA LEU A 47 -26.05 36.07 3.22
C LEU A 47 -25.39 35.11 2.21
N LEU A 48 -25.43 35.43 0.91
CA LEU A 48 -24.77 34.65 -0.15
C LEU A 48 -23.24 34.61 0.04
N VAL A 49 -22.63 35.74 0.38
CA VAL A 49 -21.20 35.83 0.67
C VAL A 49 -20.83 35.00 1.89
N LEU A 50 -21.61 35.05 2.97
CA LEU A 50 -21.36 34.27 4.18
C LEU A 50 -21.46 32.77 3.94
N THR A 51 -22.47 32.30 3.19
CA THR A 51 -22.58 30.88 2.86
C THR A 51 -21.44 30.42 1.95
N TRP A 52 -21.02 31.26 1.01
CA TRP A 52 -19.84 30.98 0.18
C TRP A 52 -18.55 30.91 0.99
N LEU A 53 -18.32 31.86 1.91
CA LEU A 53 -17.15 31.87 2.79
C LEU A 53 -17.12 30.61 3.67
N LEU A 54 -18.25 30.24 4.26
CA LEU A 54 -18.34 29.01 5.06
C LEU A 54 -18.07 27.76 4.22
N ALA A 55 -18.62 27.67 3.01
CA ALA A 55 -18.35 26.57 2.10
C ALA A 55 -16.86 26.49 1.71
N SER A 56 -16.23 27.62 1.36
CA SER A 56 -14.82 27.68 0.99
C SER A 56 -13.89 27.25 2.13
N LEU A 57 -14.22 27.63 3.38
CA LEU A 57 -13.50 27.21 4.57
C LEU A 57 -13.57 25.68 4.76
N VAL A 58 -14.75 25.09 4.59
CA VAL A 58 -14.94 23.64 4.70
C VAL A 58 -14.16 22.91 3.61
N PHE A 59 -14.15 23.41 2.36
CA PHE A 59 -13.37 22.79 1.29
C PHE A 59 -11.86 22.86 1.54
N MET A 60 -11.33 24.01 1.97
CA MET A 60 -9.90 24.17 2.25
C MET A 60 -9.42 23.31 3.42
N THR A 61 -10.20 23.25 4.50
CA THR A 61 -9.89 22.40 5.65
C THR A 61 -9.95 20.91 5.29
N SER A 62 -10.94 20.50 4.49
CA SER A 62 -11.05 19.13 3.99
C SER A 62 -9.90 18.73 3.07
N TYR A 63 -9.52 19.60 2.13
CA TYR A 63 -8.39 19.35 1.23
C TYR A 63 -7.07 19.20 2.01
N SER A 64 -6.83 20.10 2.97
CA SER A 64 -5.64 20.04 3.83
C SER A 64 -5.61 18.76 4.68
N GLY A 65 -6.77 18.30 5.17
CA GLY A 65 -6.90 17.06 5.92
C GLY A 65 -6.62 15.82 5.06
N ILE A 66 -7.19 15.76 3.86
CA ILE A 66 -6.94 14.65 2.91
C ILE A 66 -5.47 14.62 2.51
N LEU A 67 -4.88 15.77 2.20
CA LEU A 67 -3.47 15.87 1.85
C LEU A 67 -2.58 15.38 3.00
N THR A 68 -2.83 15.83 4.22
CA THR A 68 -2.09 15.39 5.41
C THR A 68 -2.20 13.88 5.59
N SER A 69 -3.40 13.31 5.45
CA SER A 69 -3.61 11.86 5.53
C SER A 69 -2.75 11.11 4.50
N MET A 70 -2.74 11.58 3.24
CA MET A 70 -1.93 10.96 2.18
C MET A 70 -0.43 11.06 2.42
N LEU A 71 0.06 12.15 3.04
CA LEU A 71 1.49 12.31 3.36
C LEU A 71 1.92 11.53 4.61
N THR A 72 1.02 11.33 5.57
CA THR A 72 1.32 10.60 6.81
C THR A 72 1.35 9.09 6.63
N VAL A 73 0.66 8.55 5.62
CA VAL A 73 0.66 7.10 5.35
C VAL A 73 1.84 6.76 4.44
N PRO A 74 2.91 6.12 4.95
CA PRO A 74 3.98 5.64 4.09
C PRO A 74 3.42 4.58 3.14
N ARG A 75 3.52 4.83 1.83
CA ARG A 75 3.20 3.84 0.81
C ARG A 75 4.38 2.91 0.65
N ILE A 76 4.33 1.76 1.33
CA ILE A 76 5.30 0.69 1.12
C ILE A 76 4.86 -0.08 -0.12
N THR A 77 5.54 0.14 -1.25
CA THR A 77 5.37 -0.70 -2.44
C THR A 77 6.24 -1.94 -2.27
N ILE A 78 5.61 -3.08 -2.01
CA ILE A 78 6.31 -4.36 -1.94
C ILE A 78 6.55 -4.81 -3.38
N PRO A 79 7.80 -4.87 -3.87
CA PRO A 79 8.07 -5.12 -5.28
C PRO A 79 7.82 -6.57 -5.69
N ILE A 80 7.92 -7.51 -4.74
CA ILE A 80 7.78 -8.95 -4.97
C ILE A 80 6.92 -9.50 -3.83
N ASP A 81 5.67 -9.88 -4.12
CA ASP A 81 4.77 -10.49 -3.14
C ASP A 81 4.35 -11.92 -3.52
N SER A 82 4.44 -12.26 -4.81
CA SER A 82 4.15 -13.60 -5.33
C SER A 82 5.33 -14.24 -6.03
N LEU A 83 5.26 -15.57 -6.19
CA LEU A 83 6.25 -16.33 -6.96
C LEU A 83 6.21 -15.96 -8.45
N ALA A 84 5.04 -15.58 -8.97
CA ALA A 84 4.88 -15.07 -10.32
C ALA A 84 5.66 -13.75 -10.51
N ASP A 85 5.59 -12.84 -9.55
CA ASP A 85 6.34 -11.58 -9.57
C ASP A 85 7.85 -11.83 -9.48
N LEU A 86 8.25 -12.81 -8.65
CA LEU A 86 9.65 -13.21 -8.52
C LEU A 86 10.22 -13.74 -9.84
N VAL A 87 9.42 -14.49 -10.60
CA VAL A 87 9.80 -14.97 -11.93
C VAL A 87 9.73 -13.87 -12.98
N ALA A 88 8.79 -12.93 -12.88
CA ALA A 88 8.66 -11.83 -13.84
C ALA A 88 9.86 -10.88 -13.81
N GLN A 89 10.48 -10.69 -12.65
CA GLN A 89 11.67 -9.86 -12.49
C GLN A 89 12.98 -10.60 -12.82
N SER A 90 14.02 -9.83 -13.16
CA SER A 90 15.35 -10.34 -13.53
C SER A 90 16.50 -9.81 -12.67
N ASP A 91 16.22 -8.86 -11.76
CA ASP A 91 17.23 -8.11 -11.02
C ASP A 91 17.73 -8.86 -9.79
N LEU A 92 16.85 -9.59 -9.11
CA LEU A 92 17.15 -10.32 -7.88
C LEU A 92 17.22 -11.83 -8.17
N PRO A 93 18.41 -12.46 -8.13
CA PRO A 93 18.51 -13.90 -8.26
C PRO A 93 17.89 -14.57 -7.04
N TRP A 94 17.27 -15.73 -7.23
CA TRP A 94 16.72 -16.52 -6.13
C TRP A 94 17.35 -17.90 -6.02
N LYS A 95 17.37 -18.43 -4.79
CA LYS A 95 17.88 -19.75 -4.45
C LYS A 95 16.85 -20.51 -3.63
N LEU A 96 16.85 -21.83 -3.80
CA LEU A 96 16.00 -22.74 -3.05
C LEU A 96 16.86 -23.55 -2.07
N GLU A 97 16.31 -23.85 -0.90
CA GLU A 97 16.95 -24.77 0.04
C GLU A 97 17.10 -26.18 -0.59
N ALA A 98 18.25 -26.82 -0.41
CA ALA A 98 18.51 -28.16 -0.95
C ALA A 98 17.86 -29.24 -0.07
N GLY A 99 17.26 -30.25 -0.69
CA GLY A 99 16.73 -31.43 0.03
C GLY A 99 15.42 -31.21 0.78
N VAL A 100 14.74 -30.07 0.58
CA VAL A 100 13.44 -29.80 1.19
C VAL A 100 12.28 -30.28 0.34
N MET A 101 11.14 -30.53 0.98
CA MET A 101 9.88 -30.90 0.30
C MET A 101 9.42 -29.86 -0.73
N MET A 102 9.77 -28.58 -0.53
CA MET A 102 9.44 -27.50 -1.47
C MET A 102 9.89 -27.80 -2.90
N PHE A 103 11.07 -28.42 -3.09
CA PHE A 103 11.57 -28.76 -4.42
C PHE A 103 10.63 -29.74 -5.14
N ASN A 104 10.17 -30.78 -4.44
CA ASN A 104 9.26 -31.76 -5.00
C ASN A 104 7.88 -31.15 -5.30
N ILE A 105 7.37 -30.27 -4.43
CA ILE A 105 6.09 -29.59 -4.64
C ILE A 105 6.16 -28.68 -5.88
N LEU A 106 7.22 -27.88 -6.01
CA LEU A 106 7.42 -27.02 -7.16
C LEU A 106 7.57 -27.84 -8.45
N ALA A 107 8.28 -28.97 -8.39
CA ALA A 107 8.50 -29.84 -9.55
C ALA A 107 7.24 -30.59 -10.00
N ASP A 108 6.41 -31.04 -9.06
CA ASP A 108 5.16 -31.77 -9.34
C ASP A 108 4.00 -30.85 -9.71
N SER A 109 4.11 -29.55 -9.42
CA SER A 109 3.04 -28.60 -9.69
C SER A 109 2.75 -28.42 -11.19
N THR A 110 1.47 -28.28 -11.53
CA THR A 110 0.99 -28.00 -12.90
C THR A 110 1.10 -26.52 -13.28
N LYS A 111 1.40 -25.64 -12.31
CA LYS A 111 1.47 -24.19 -12.53
C LYS A 111 2.76 -23.82 -13.27
N PRO A 112 2.69 -23.08 -14.39
CA PRO A 112 3.88 -22.74 -15.17
C PRO A 112 4.86 -21.84 -14.38
N GLU A 113 4.36 -20.99 -13.47
CA GLU A 113 5.21 -20.08 -12.68
C GLU A 113 6.12 -20.85 -11.72
N TYR A 114 5.63 -21.96 -11.17
CA TYR A 114 6.35 -22.78 -10.18
C TYR A 114 7.46 -23.60 -10.85
N GLN A 115 7.18 -24.15 -12.04
CA GLN A 115 8.18 -24.84 -12.85
C GLN A 115 9.28 -23.87 -13.33
N GLU A 116 8.88 -22.67 -13.74
CA GLU A 116 9.83 -21.64 -14.18
C GLU A 116 10.71 -21.13 -13.02
N THR A 117 10.16 -21.09 -11.80
CA THR A 117 10.92 -20.78 -10.58
C THR A 117 12.09 -21.75 -10.38
N LEU A 118 11.86 -23.05 -10.60
CA LEU A 118 12.92 -24.06 -10.53
C LEU A 118 13.89 -23.97 -11.71
N ARG A 119 13.39 -23.67 -12.91
CA ARG A 119 14.23 -23.58 -14.12
C ARG A 119 15.23 -22.44 -14.05
N ARG A 120 14.84 -21.31 -13.46
CA ARG A 120 15.64 -20.07 -13.39
C ARG A 120 16.37 -19.86 -12.06
N MET A 121 16.30 -20.80 -11.12
CA MET A 121 16.99 -20.67 -9.84
C MET A 121 18.52 -20.60 -10.01
N ASN A 122 19.17 -19.74 -9.23
CA ASN A 122 20.62 -19.55 -9.26
C ASN A 122 21.35 -20.46 -8.25
N GLY A 123 21.10 -21.77 -8.37
CA GLY A 123 21.63 -22.79 -7.47
C GLY A 123 20.83 -22.95 -6.16
N SER A 124 21.26 -23.90 -5.34
CA SER A 124 20.62 -24.24 -4.07
C SER A 124 21.48 -23.82 -2.88
N ILE A 125 20.83 -23.54 -1.75
CA ILE A 125 21.48 -23.23 -0.48
C ILE A 125 21.27 -24.38 0.52
N ILE A 126 22.19 -24.54 1.47
CA ILE A 126 22.05 -25.53 2.55
C ILE A 126 20.85 -25.18 3.46
N GLY A 127 20.59 -23.88 3.64
CA GLY A 127 19.42 -23.38 4.36
C GLY A 127 19.44 -21.88 4.55
N CYS A 128 18.26 -21.29 4.72
CA CYS A 128 18.10 -19.85 4.96
C CYS A 128 18.86 -19.37 6.21
N TRP A 129 18.96 -20.21 7.24
CA TRP A 129 19.64 -19.83 8.49
C TRP A 129 21.16 -19.67 8.33
N VAL A 130 21.78 -20.55 7.53
CA VAL A 130 23.23 -20.52 7.31
C VAL A 130 23.59 -19.32 6.44
N SER A 131 22.75 -19.01 5.44
CA SER A 131 23.00 -17.92 4.48
C SER A 131 22.32 -16.61 4.87
N ARG A 132 22.04 -16.40 6.17
CA ARG A 132 21.31 -15.23 6.67
C ARG A 132 22.00 -13.91 6.40
N GLU A 133 23.33 -13.89 6.42
CA GLU A 133 24.13 -12.69 6.20
C GLU A 133 24.01 -12.23 4.75
N ASP A 134 24.14 -13.16 3.79
CA ASP A 134 23.93 -12.86 2.36
C ASP A 134 22.49 -12.41 2.04
N LEU A 135 21.50 -12.88 2.81
CA LEU A 135 20.10 -12.47 2.69
C LEU A 135 19.89 -11.02 3.15
N VAL A 136 20.48 -10.64 4.29
CA VAL A 136 20.42 -9.26 4.80
C VAL A 136 21.18 -8.30 3.88
N GLU A 137 22.28 -8.75 3.27
CA GLU A 137 23.03 -7.99 2.27
C GLU A 137 22.29 -7.84 0.92
N GLY A 138 21.17 -8.56 0.72
CA GLY A 138 20.35 -8.44 -0.48
C GLY A 138 20.96 -9.09 -1.74
N LYS A 139 21.91 -10.02 -1.58
CA LYS A 139 22.57 -10.70 -2.71
C LYS A 139 21.64 -11.62 -3.51
N PHE A 140 20.66 -12.23 -2.84
CA PHE A 140 19.67 -13.11 -3.46
C PHE A 140 18.40 -13.21 -2.60
N ALA A 141 17.28 -13.58 -3.21
CA ALA A 141 16.09 -14.04 -2.49
C ALA A 141 16.20 -15.54 -2.17
N ALA A 142 15.73 -15.98 -1.00
CA ALA A 142 15.69 -17.40 -0.67
C ALA A 142 14.27 -17.90 -0.47
N ILE A 143 13.99 -19.06 -1.07
CA ILE A 143 12.75 -19.81 -0.89
C ILE A 143 13.03 -20.90 0.15
N CYS A 144 12.43 -20.77 1.34
CA CYS A 144 12.60 -21.68 2.47
C CYS A 144 11.28 -21.82 3.25
N ASP A 145 11.25 -22.67 4.28
CA ASP A 145 10.11 -22.75 5.19
C ASP A 145 9.84 -21.43 5.93
N LYS A 146 8.56 -21.12 6.13
CA LYS A 146 8.11 -19.90 6.84
C LYS A 146 8.72 -19.77 8.23
N THR A 147 8.95 -20.90 8.92
CA THR A 147 9.61 -20.91 10.24
C THR A 147 11.07 -20.47 10.15
N SER A 148 11.81 -20.97 9.16
CA SER A 148 13.20 -20.58 8.92
C SER A 148 13.29 -19.09 8.54
N GLN A 149 12.39 -18.60 7.70
CA GLN A 149 12.34 -17.19 7.34
C GLN A 149 12.08 -16.28 8.56
N LYS A 150 11.06 -16.62 9.37
CA LYS A 150 10.77 -15.88 10.62
C LYS A 150 11.92 -15.91 11.61
N LYS A 151 12.65 -17.03 11.68
CA LYS A 151 13.84 -17.16 12.53
C LYS A 151 14.93 -16.17 12.10
N VAL A 152 15.19 -16.06 10.79
CA VAL A 152 16.18 -15.12 10.25
C VAL A 152 15.73 -13.66 10.49
N MET A 153 14.47 -13.32 10.23
CA MET A 153 13.93 -11.98 10.53
C MET A 153 14.04 -11.62 12.02
N SER A 154 13.69 -12.56 12.91
CA SER A 154 13.78 -12.37 14.36
C SER A 154 15.23 -12.12 14.79
N TRP A 155 16.18 -12.84 14.20
CA TRP A 155 17.59 -12.63 14.44
C TRP A 155 18.08 -11.26 13.96
N ASP A 156 17.71 -10.83 12.75
CA ASP A 156 18.06 -9.50 12.19
C ASP A 156 17.54 -8.38 13.12
N PHE A 157 16.26 -8.46 13.50
CA PHE A 157 15.63 -7.50 14.40
C PHE A 157 16.26 -7.51 15.80
N SER A 158 16.56 -8.68 16.35
CA SER A 158 17.19 -8.79 17.67
C SER A 158 18.63 -8.26 17.68
N THR A 159 19.32 -8.26 16.54
CA THR A 159 20.73 -7.86 16.45
C THR A 159 20.88 -6.38 16.12
N THR A 160 20.09 -5.88 15.16
CA THR A 160 20.20 -4.49 14.66
C THR A 160 19.17 -3.55 15.26
N GLY A 161 18.07 -4.08 15.81
CA GLY A 161 16.90 -3.30 16.21
C GLY A 161 16.05 -2.80 15.03
N GLN A 162 16.40 -3.16 13.80
CA GLN A 162 15.71 -2.81 12.56
C GLN A 162 15.30 -4.08 11.78
N CYS A 163 14.36 -3.95 10.85
CA CYS A 163 13.89 -5.08 10.04
C CYS A 163 14.25 -4.81 8.58
N HIS A 164 15.30 -5.45 8.09
CA HIS A 164 15.77 -5.30 6.71
C HIS A 164 15.14 -6.32 5.76
N LEU A 165 14.61 -7.40 6.32
CA LEU A 165 14.04 -8.52 5.58
C LEU A 165 12.52 -8.40 5.51
N TYR A 166 11.97 -8.92 4.42
CA TYR A 166 10.53 -9.02 4.20
C TYR A 166 10.17 -10.44 3.74
N ILE A 167 9.04 -10.95 4.23
CA ILE A 167 8.47 -12.24 3.83
C ILE A 167 7.25 -11.97 2.96
N THR A 168 7.23 -12.54 1.77
CA THR A 168 6.09 -12.53 0.85
C THR A 168 4.81 -13.04 1.50
N SER A 169 3.68 -12.42 1.18
CA SER A 169 2.38 -12.77 1.74
C SER A 169 1.85 -14.12 1.22
N GLU A 170 2.24 -14.50 0.00
CA GLU A 170 1.89 -15.76 -0.63
C GLU A 170 2.45 -16.95 0.19
N ASN A 171 1.57 -17.89 0.54
CA ASN A 171 1.96 -19.15 1.16
C ASN A 171 1.89 -20.26 0.11
N ILE A 172 3.04 -20.73 -0.34
CA ILE A 172 3.15 -21.79 -1.36
C ILE A 172 2.63 -23.13 -0.82
N TYR A 173 2.97 -23.45 0.45
CA TYR A 173 2.40 -24.57 1.19
C TYR A 173 2.34 -24.28 2.68
N PHE A 174 1.47 -25.00 3.37
CA PHE A 174 1.44 -25.05 4.83
C PHE A 174 2.09 -26.36 5.31
N SER A 175 3.19 -26.27 6.06
CA SER A 175 3.82 -27.45 6.67
C SER A 175 3.51 -27.49 8.17
N GLN A 176 3.00 -28.65 8.62
CA GLN A 176 2.84 -28.97 10.03
C GLN A 176 4.10 -29.69 10.50
N MET A 177 4.66 -29.26 11.62
CA MET A 177 5.78 -29.97 12.25
C MET A 177 5.23 -31.14 13.06
N SER A 178 5.74 -32.34 12.80
CA SER A 178 5.42 -33.56 13.56
C SER A 178 6.70 -34.28 13.97
N MET A 179 6.60 -35.10 15.01
CA MET A 179 7.72 -35.93 15.46
C MET A 179 7.71 -37.25 14.69
N ALA A 180 8.84 -37.57 14.04
CA ALA A 180 9.01 -38.85 13.36
C ALA A 180 9.61 -39.88 14.32
N PHE A 181 8.91 -41.01 14.49
CA PHE A 181 9.40 -42.14 15.26
C PHE A 181 9.80 -43.29 14.32
N ARG A 182 10.74 -44.13 14.78
CA ARG A 182 11.02 -45.39 14.09
C ARG A 182 9.76 -46.25 14.06
N ILE A 183 9.51 -46.91 12.93
CA ILE A 183 8.44 -47.91 12.80
C ILE A 183 8.61 -48.95 13.91
N ASN A 184 7.53 -49.21 14.67
CA ASN A 184 7.48 -50.08 15.85
C ASN A 184 8.26 -49.61 17.10
N SER A 185 8.51 -48.30 17.25
CA SER A 185 9.07 -47.80 18.51
C SER A 185 8.03 -47.82 19.65
N SER A 186 8.47 -48.12 20.87
CA SER A 186 7.63 -48.10 22.08
C SER A 186 7.15 -46.69 22.47
N TYR A 187 7.73 -45.65 21.87
CA TYR A 187 7.44 -44.25 22.20
C TYR A 187 6.18 -43.71 21.51
N LEU A 188 5.74 -44.33 20.41
CA LEU A 188 4.52 -43.95 19.68
C LEU A 188 3.26 -43.97 20.58
N ALA A 189 3.15 -44.96 21.48
CA ALA A 189 1.98 -45.10 22.36
C ALA A 189 1.88 -44.01 23.44
N GLY A 190 2.98 -43.33 23.76
CA GLY A 190 3.01 -42.26 24.76
C GLY A 190 2.74 -40.88 24.17
N THR A 191 3.11 -40.65 22.90
CA THR A 191 3.06 -39.32 22.27
C THR A 191 1.69 -38.99 21.65
N ASP A 192 0.90 -40.00 21.28
CA ASP A 192 -0.46 -39.82 20.71
C ASP A 192 -1.52 -39.30 21.72
N ARG A 193 -1.12 -39.10 22.99
CA ARG A 193 -2.00 -38.62 24.08
C ARG A 193 -1.78 -37.15 24.46
N MET A 194 -0.86 -36.45 23.78
CA MET A 194 -0.58 -35.02 23.98
C MET A 194 -1.22 -34.19 22.87
#